data_AF-A0A431L5L9-F1
#
_entry.id   AF-A0A431L5L9-F1
#
_cell.length_a   1.000
_cell.length_b   1.000
_cell.length_c   1.000
_cell.angle_alpha   90.00
_cell.angle_beta   90.00
_cell.angle_gamma   90.00
#
_symmetry.space_group_name_H-M   'P 1'
#
loop_
_entity.id
_entity.type
_entity.pdbx_description
1 polymer ?
#
loop_
_entity_poly.entity_id
_entity_poly.type
_entity_poly.pdbx_seq_one_letter_code
_entity_poly.pdbx_strand_id
1 'polypeptide(L)'
;MIYANKRSFISALQGDTWLTIKLISVLYSTPHLFKKSISHFSRQKGRIPVKLIPQAARRALLGRLLCATLLVQPLAVSAPVFAKSVDSGAQKVTEEVINGKTFCVIKESIKAKPEAVWQILTDYNNASRVFPQLKKCHVVADHGTTKVLKHTVAPSGMPGTYEYIIELKEIAPRALEWHRMSGAFKEVDGFWKLEPLEGGHSTLVTYSAYVNGGFFLPQPLVRRQCKVDMPQIMSTLRNEAESIQIANRPTHVQ
;
A
#
# COMPACT_ATOMS: atom_id res chain seq x y z
N MET A 1 -39.67 -14.91 4.14
CA MET A 1 -40.14 -13.81 3.26
C MET A 1 -40.43 -12.64 4.18
N ILE A 2 -39.77 -11.49 4.12
CA ILE A 2 -39.82 -10.49 3.05
C ILE A 2 -38.52 -9.66 3.07
N TYR A 3 -38.00 -9.40 1.88
CA TYR A 3 -36.91 -8.48 1.56
C TYR A 3 -37.38 -7.02 1.67
N ALA A 4 -36.61 -6.13 2.31
CA ALA A 4 -36.69 -4.67 2.12
C ALA A 4 -35.33 -4.03 2.52
N ASN A 5 -34.44 -3.80 1.56
CA ASN A 5 -34.22 -2.53 0.85
C ASN A 5 -33.40 -1.49 1.65
N LYS A 6 -32.06 -1.61 1.55
CA LYS A 6 -31.08 -0.58 1.88
C LYS A 6 -31.01 0.44 0.75
N ARG A 7 -31.87 1.46 0.79
CA ARG A 7 -31.71 2.70 0.02
C ARG A 7 -32.48 3.80 0.73
N SER A 8 -31.79 4.54 1.57
CA SER A 8 -32.08 5.92 1.98
C SER A 8 -31.23 6.18 3.21
N PHE A 9 -30.07 6.81 3.05
CA PHE A 9 -29.56 7.72 4.06
C PHE A 9 -28.54 8.65 3.37
N ILE A 10 -28.93 9.93 3.31
CA ILE A 10 -28.11 11.10 2.98
C ILE A 10 -27.98 11.42 1.47
N SER A 11 -29.13 11.83 0.91
CA SER A 11 -29.19 12.93 -0.06
C SER A 11 -29.15 14.25 0.71
N ALA A 12 -27.98 14.87 0.81
CA ALA A 12 -27.83 16.27 1.20
C ALA A 12 -26.39 16.67 0.85
N LEU A 13 -26.20 17.20 -0.36
CA LEU A 13 -25.12 18.09 -0.81
C LEU A 13 -25.37 18.36 -2.31
N GLN A 14 -26.48 19.03 -2.61
CA GLN A 14 -26.70 19.73 -3.88
C GLN A 14 -26.82 21.20 -3.51
N GLY A 15 -25.75 21.95 -3.82
CA GLY A 15 -25.66 23.39 -3.56
C GLY A 15 -24.29 23.89 -4.03
N ASP A 16 -24.27 24.42 -5.25
CA ASP A 16 -23.38 25.48 -5.73
C ASP A 16 -21.85 25.34 -5.62
N THR A 17 -21.25 24.74 -6.64
CA THR A 17 -19.89 25.12 -7.11
C THR A 17 -19.78 24.89 -8.62
N TRP A 18 -20.40 25.76 -9.43
CA TRP A 18 -20.27 25.78 -10.90
C TRP A 18 -19.77 27.12 -11.46
N LEU A 19 -19.02 27.91 -10.66
CA LEU A 19 -18.54 29.24 -11.10
C LEU A 19 -17.06 29.57 -10.84
N THR A 20 -16.20 28.63 -10.44
CA THR A 20 -14.76 28.91 -10.22
C THR A 20 -13.78 28.14 -11.12
N ILE A 21 -14.25 27.30 -12.06
CA ILE A 21 -13.38 26.58 -13.04
C ILE A 21 -13.61 27.09 -14.47
N LYS A 22 -13.71 28.41 -14.63
CA LYS A 22 -13.64 29.09 -15.95
C LYS A 22 -12.55 30.17 -16.04
N LEU A 23 -11.62 30.22 -15.07
CA LEU A 23 -10.58 31.26 -15.01
C LEU A 23 -9.12 30.77 -15.06
N ILE A 24 -8.87 29.49 -15.38
CA ILE A 24 -7.50 28.98 -15.66
C ILE A 24 -7.50 28.16 -16.96
N SER A 25 -7.83 28.83 -18.07
CA SER A 25 -7.70 28.32 -19.44
C SER A 25 -7.19 29.39 -20.42
N VAL A 26 -6.64 30.51 -19.93
CA VAL A 26 -6.30 31.69 -20.78
C VAL A 26 -4.84 32.14 -20.68
N LEU A 27 -3.95 31.41 -20.02
CA LEU A 27 -2.53 31.77 -20.01
C LEU A 27 -1.67 30.55 -20.31
N TYR A 28 -1.52 30.21 -21.59
CA TYR A 28 -0.26 29.79 -22.23
C TYR A 28 -0.47 29.87 -23.74
N SER A 29 -0.42 31.11 -24.24
CA SER A 29 -0.28 31.40 -25.67
C SER A 29 1.19 31.28 -26.08
N THR A 30 1.39 30.81 -27.30
CA THR A 30 2.65 30.54 -28.00
C THR A 30 3.52 31.81 -28.15
N PRO A 31 4.83 31.66 -28.45
CA PRO A 31 5.20 31.97 -29.83
C PRO A 31 6.27 31.05 -30.46
N HIS A 32 6.07 30.81 -31.75
CA HIS A 32 7.07 30.42 -32.74
C HIS A 32 8.15 31.51 -32.90
N LEU A 33 9.40 31.12 -33.24
CA LEU A 33 10.16 31.54 -34.44
C LEU A 33 11.65 31.19 -34.29
N PHE A 34 12.16 30.30 -35.14
CA PHE A 34 13.35 30.54 -35.98
C PHE A 34 13.45 29.44 -37.05
N LYS A 35 13.56 29.86 -38.32
CA LYS A 35 13.51 29.03 -39.52
C LYS A 35 14.65 29.48 -40.45
N LYS A 36 15.14 28.54 -41.27
CA LYS A 36 16.01 28.63 -42.47
C LYS A 36 17.52 28.58 -42.19
N SER A 37 18.37 27.90 -42.98
CA SER A 37 18.33 27.78 -44.46
C SER A 37 19.29 26.70 -45.05
N ILE A 38 18.85 26.10 -46.19
CA ILE A 38 19.60 25.72 -47.43
C ILE A 38 20.68 24.62 -47.29
N SER A 39 20.56 23.40 -47.82
CA SER A 39 20.32 22.83 -49.19
C SER A 39 21.59 22.58 -50.05
N HIS A 40 21.55 21.43 -50.76
CA HIS A 40 22.42 20.93 -51.83
C HIS A 40 23.85 20.44 -51.52
N PHE A 41 24.08 19.12 -51.63
CA PHE A 41 25.10 18.60 -52.54
C PHE A 41 24.84 17.14 -52.96
N SER A 42 25.36 16.82 -54.14
CA SER A 42 25.00 15.76 -55.06
C SER A 42 25.85 14.49 -54.92
N ARG A 43 25.21 13.33 -55.16
CA ARG A 43 25.68 12.17 -55.94
C ARG A 43 27.21 11.95 -56.08
N GLN A 44 27.72 10.84 -55.55
CA GLN A 44 28.72 10.03 -56.25
C GLN A 44 28.53 8.52 -56.01
N LYS A 45 28.57 7.79 -57.13
CA LYS A 45 28.56 6.32 -57.23
C LYS A 45 29.98 5.80 -56.98
N GLY A 46 30.10 4.67 -56.28
CA GLY A 46 31.32 3.86 -56.22
C GLY A 46 30.98 2.39 -55.98
N ARG A 47 31.44 1.52 -56.89
CA ARG A 47 31.20 0.06 -56.98
C ARG A 47 32.23 -0.72 -56.13
N ILE A 48 31.77 -1.72 -55.35
CA ILE A 48 32.13 -3.18 -55.27
C ILE A 48 33.65 -3.52 -55.33
N PRO A 49 34.24 -4.42 -54.47
CA PRO A 49 33.75 -5.80 -54.34
C PRO A 49 33.84 -6.58 -53.01
N VAL A 50 32.96 -7.58 -53.01
CA VAL A 50 32.80 -8.75 -52.15
C VAL A 50 33.97 -9.73 -52.30
N LYS A 51 34.50 -10.22 -51.18
CA LYS A 51 35.31 -11.45 -51.04
C LYS A 51 35.13 -11.93 -49.60
N LEU A 52 35.15 -13.21 -49.23
CA LEU A 52 34.92 -14.50 -49.86
C LEU A 52 34.89 -15.44 -48.63
N ILE A 53 33.82 -16.20 -48.43
CA ILE A 53 33.73 -17.20 -47.36
C ILE A 53 34.53 -18.44 -47.79
N PRO A 54 35.30 -19.08 -46.91
CA PRO A 54 35.50 -20.51 -47.01
C PRO A 54 34.94 -21.22 -45.78
N GLN A 55 34.01 -22.14 -46.04
CA GLN A 55 33.76 -23.27 -45.17
C GLN A 55 34.83 -24.33 -45.46
N ALA A 56 35.49 -24.84 -44.42
CA ALA A 56 36.14 -26.14 -44.46
C ALA A 56 35.95 -26.83 -43.12
N ALA A 57 35.51 -28.07 -43.22
CA ALA A 57 34.84 -28.84 -42.19
C ALA A 57 35.81 -29.74 -41.41
N ARG A 58 35.37 -30.05 -40.18
CA ARG A 58 35.41 -31.37 -39.52
C ARG A 58 36.75 -32.02 -39.12
N ARG A 59 36.85 -32.14 -37.78
CA ARG A 59 37.19 -33.34 -36.98
C ARG A 59 38.63 -33.88 -37.06
N ALA A 60 39.34 -33.76 -35.94
CA ALA A 60 40.08 -34.89 -35.35
C ALA A 60 40.30 -34.67 -33.84
N LEU A 61 40.41 -35.79 -33.15
CA LEU A 61 40.29 -36.05 -31.72
C LEU A 61 41.55 -35.76 -30.89
N LEU A 62 41.33 -35.70 -29.56
CA LEU A 62 42.23 -36.10 -28.46
C LEU A 62 43.43 -35.19 -28.13
N GLY A 63 43.28 -34.44 -27.03
CA GLY A 63 44.39 -33.84 -26.29
C GLY A 63 43.95 -33.44 -24.89
N ARG A 64 44.31 -34.27 -23.91
CA ARG A 64 44.07 -34.09 -22.47
C ARG A 64 44.54 -32.71 -21.97
N LEU A 65 43.77 -32.06 -21.11
CA LEU A 65 44.32 -31.20 -20.06
C LEU A 65 43.34 -31.14 -18.88
N LEU A 66 43.71 -31.89 -17.83
CA LEU A 66 43.26 -31.70 -16.46
C LEU A 66 43.59 -30.27 -16.02
N CYS A 67 42.58 -29.52 -15.58
CA CYS A 67 42.79 -28.35 -14.72
C CYS A 67 41.57 -28.11 -13.83
N ALA A 68 41.77 -28.45 -12.55
CA ALA A 68 41.20 -27.81 -11.37
C ALA A 68 39.73 -27.38 -11.43
N THR A 69 38.84 -28.26 -11.00
CA THR A 69 37.54 -27.87 -10.44
C THR A 69 37.77 -27.13 -9.12
N LEU A 70 37.90 -25.80 -9.19
CA LEU A 70 37.72 -24.93 -8.03
C LEU A 70 36.26 -25.04 -7.60
N LEU A 71 36.03 -25.74 -6.48
CA LEU A 71 34.78 -25.71 -5.72
C LEU A 71 34.54 -24.27 -5.26
N VAL A 72 33.77 -23.52 -6.05
CA VAL A 72 33.09 -22.33 -5.55
C VAL A 72 32.01 -22.83 -4.60
N GLN A 73 32.33 -22.90 -3.31
CA GLN A 73 31.31 -23.05 -2.28
C GLN A 73 30.47 -21.77 -2.27
N PRO A 74 29.13 -21.85 -2.39
CA PRO A 74 28.30 -20.68 -2.15
C PRO A 74 28.40 -20.31 -0.66
N LEU A 75 28.84 -19.08 -0.37
CA LEU A 75 28.55 -18.48 0.93
C LEU A 75 27.02 -18.42 1.06
N ALA A 76 26.49 -19.32 1.88
CA ALA A 76 25.13 -19.22 2.36
C ALA A 76 25.01 -17.92 3.16
N VAL A 77 24.49 -16.87 2.52
CA VAL A 77 23.97 -15.71 3.22
C VAL A 77 22.80 -16.22 4.06
N SER A 78 23.02 -16.38 5.37
CA SER A 78 21.95 -16.67 6.30
C SER A 78 20.99 -15.48 6.29
N ALA A 79 19.86 -15.62 5.59
CA ALA A 79 18.75 -14.71 5.76
C ALA A 79 18.33 -14.74 7.24
N PRO A 80 18.00 -13.59 7.86
CA PRO A 80 17.49 -13.59 9.22
C PRO A 80 16.19 -14.41 9.27
N VAL A 81 16.19 -15.46 10.09
CA VAL A 81 15.01 -16.23 10.46
C VAL A 81 14.13 -15.31 11.30
N PHE A 82 13.22 -14.59 10.63
CA PHE A 82 12.21 -13.81 11.30
C PHE A 82 10.95 -14.65 11.51
N ALA A 83 10.63 -14.83 12.79
CA ALA A 83 9.33 -15.18 13.36
C ALA A 83 8.64 -16.46 12.89
N LYS A 84 8.63 -17.42 13.82
CA LYS A 84 7.68 -18.52 13.98
C LYS A 84 6.26 -18.08 13.59
N SER A 85 5.73 -18.64 12.51
CA SER A 85 4.33 -18.48 12.13
C SER A 85 3.44 -19.10 13.20
N VAL A 86 2.79 -18.25 14.00
CA VAL A 86 1.69 -18.67 14.86
C VAL A 86 0.50 -18.97 13.95
N ASP A 87 0.08 -20.22 13.99
CA ASP A 87 -1.13 -20.72 13.37
C ASP A 87 -2.34 -20.01 14.00
N SER A 88 -2.88 -19.02 13.28
CA SER A 88 -4.14 -18.38 13.57
C SER A 88 -4.88 -18.36 12.25
N GLY A 89 -6.01 -19.09 12.19
CA GLY A 89 -6.77 -19.41 10.96
C GLY A 89 -6.65 -18.34 9.89
N ALA A 90 -5.98 -18.69 8.79
CA ALA A 90 -5.51 -17.76 7.77
C ALA A 90 -6.66 -16.93 7.18
N GLN A 91 -6.91 -15.75 7.76
CA GLN A 91 -7.84 -14.80 7.20
C GLN A 91 -7.22 -14.19 5.96
N LYS A 92 -7.90 -14.43 4.84
CA LYS A 92 -7.44 -14.03 3.52
C LYS A 92 -7.83 -12.58 3.27
N VAL A 93 -6.87 -11.77 2.85
CA VAL A 93 -7.13 -10.44 2.29
C VAL A 93 -7.97 -10.60 1.02
N THR A 94 -9.14 -9.97 1.01
CA THR A 94 -10.07 -9.91 -0.13
C THR A 94 -9.93 -8.58 -0.86
N GLU A 95 -10.52 -8.49 -2.04
CA GLU A 95 -10.63 -7.25 -2.81
C GLU A 95 -12.10 -6.85 -2.87
N GLU A 96 -12.43 -5.62 -2.47
CA GLU A 96 -13.80 -5.07 -2.52
C GLU A 96 -13.80 -3.79 -3.37
N VAL A 97 -14.79 -3.60 -4.24
CA VAL A 97 -14.91 -2.38 -5.06
C VAL A 97 -15.84 -1.40 -4.37
N ILE A 98 -15.30 -0.24 -3.98
CA ILE A 98 -16.03 0.83 -3.30
C ILE A 98 -15.80 2.12 -4.10
N ASN A 99 -16.88 2.73 -4.59
CA ASN A 99 -16.84 3.97 -5.38
C ASN A 99 -15.86 3.91 -6.57
N GLY A 100 -15.79 2.75 -7.25
CA GLY A 100 -14.91 2.53 -8.40
C GLY A 100 -13.44 2.26 -8.06
N LYS A 101 -13.06 2.22 -6.77
CA LYS A 101 -11.72 1.87 -6.30
C LYS A 101 -11.72 0.44 -5.76
N THR A 102 -10.67 -0.32 -6.05
CA THR A 102 -10.49 -1.69 -5.54
C THR A 102 -9.69 -1.66 -4.24
N PHE A 103 -10.38 -1.76 -3.10
CA PHE A 103 -9.78 -1.82 -1.78
C PHE A 103 -9.29 -3.22 -1.46
N CYS A 104 -8.18 -3.32 -0.73
CA CYS A 104 -7.80 -4.53 -0.03
C CYS A 104 -8.47 -4.55 1.33
N VAL A 105 -9.14 -5.66 1.67
CA VAL A 105 -9.96 -5.78 2.88
C VAL A 105 -9.56 -7.03 3.65
N ILE A 106 -9.40 -6.91 4.96
CA ILE A 106 -9.26 -8.04 5.89
C ILE A 106 -10.24 -7.84 7.05
N LYS A 107 -10.81 -8.94 7.53
CA LYS A 107 -11.81 -8.94 8.61
C LYS A 107 -11.44 -9.99 9.62
N GLU A 108 -11.42 -9.61 10.89
CA GLU A 108 -11.00 -10.47 11.98
C GLU A 108 -11.84 -10.28 13.23
N SER A 109 -12.17 -11.38 13.92
CA SER A 109 -12.71 -11.30 15.28
C SER A 109 -11.56 -11.25 16.28
N ILE A 110 -11.55 -10.21 17.12
CA ILE A 110 -10.57 -9.98 18.19
C ILE A 110 -11.30 -10.10 19.53
N LYS A 111 -10.72 -10.85 20.49
CA LYS A 111 -11.32 -11.06 21.83
C LYS A 111 -11.08 -9.88 22.77
N ALA A 112 -11.50 -8.70 22.34
CA ALA A 112 -11.44 -7.46 23.09
C ALA A 112 -12.68 -6.61 22.80
N LYS A 113 -13.04 -5.75 23.74
CA LYS A 113 -14.13 -4.79 23.56
C LYS A 113 -13.76 -3.74 22.48
N PRO A 114 -14.73 -3.15 21.76
CA PRO A 114 -14.46 -2.13 20.76
C PRO A 114 -13.64 -0.96 21.30
N GLU A 115 -13.86 -0.57 22.56
CA GLU A 115 -13.15 0.53 23.21
C GLU A 115 -11.66 0.25 23.40
N ALA A 116 -11.27 -1.00 23.70
CA ALA A 116 -9.87 -1.38 23.84
C ALA A 116 -9.16 -1.35 22.48
N VAL A 117 -9.81 -1.86 21.43
CA VAL A 117 -9.30 -1.80 20.06
C VAL A 117 -9.19 -0.34 19.59
N TRP A 118 -10.19 0.48 19.91
CA TRP A 118 -10.21 1.91 19.59
C TRP A 118 -9.03 2.66 20.22
N GLN A 119 -8.75 2.42 21.50
CA GLN A 119 -7.62 3.05 22.20
C GLN A 119 -6.29 2.77 21.52
N ILE A 120 -6.08 1.53 21.04
CA ILE A 120 -4.87 1.16 20.31
C ILE A 120 -4.79 1.88 18.95
N LEU A 121 -5.89 1.88 18.19
CA LEU A 121 -5.93 2.49 16.86
C LEU A 121 -5.82 4.02 16.87
N THR A 122 -6.21 4.67 17.98
CA THR A 122 -6.17 6.13 18.15
C THR A 122 -4.94 6.63 18.90
N ASP A 123 -4.05 5.74 19.35
CA ASP A 123 -2.74 6.12 19.88
C ASP A 123 -1.76 6.43 18.74
N TYR A 124 -2.01 7.54 18.04
CA TYR A 124 -1.26 7.93 16.84
C TYR A 124 0.24 8.06 17.09
N ASN A 125 0.65 8.56 18.26
CA ASN A 125 2.06 8.74 18.58
C ASN A 125 2.79 7.40 18.76
N ASN A 126 2.08 6.33 19.13
CA ASN A 126 2.63 4.98 19.28
C ASN A 126 2.20 4.02 18.15
N ALA A 127 1.62 4.54 17.07
CA ALA A 127 1.07 3.73 15.99
C ALA A 127 2.08 2.75 15.36
N SER A 128 3.38 3.04 15.42
CA SER A 128 4.44 2.13 14.94
C SER A 128 4.50 0.79 15.68
N ARG A 129 3.89 0.68 16.88
CA ARG A 129 3.77 -0.59 17.61
C ARG A 129 2.84 -1.56 16.89
N VAL A 130 1.73 -1.04 16.35
CA VAL A 130 0.67 -1.80 15.66
C VAL A 130 0.94 -1.93 14.17
N PHE A 131 1.57 -0.92 13.57
CA PHE A 131 1.81 -0.82 12.13
C PHE A 131 3.32 -0.84 11.86
N PRO A 132 3.95 -2.00 11.70
CA PRO A 132 5.41 -2.12 11.52
C PRO A 132 5.96 -1.31 10.33
N GLN A 133 5.16 -1.13 9.29
CA GLN A 133 5.51 -0.32 8.12
C GLN A 133 5.42 1.20 8.36
N LEU A 134 4.77 1.63 9.44
CA LEU A 134 4.61 3.03 9.82
C LEU A 134 5.76 3.42 10.76
N LYS A 135 6.75 4.13 10.23
CA LYS A 135 7.90 4.59 11.02
C LYS A 135 7.53 5.71 11.97
N LYS A 136 6.67 6.63 11.53
CA LYS A 136 6.19 7.76 12.32
C LYS A 136 4.76 8.09 11.93
N CYS A 137 3.96 8.46 12.93
CA CYS A 137 2.66 9.06 12.78
C CYS A 137 2.59 10.23 13.74
N HIS A 138 2.17 11.39 13.23
CA HIS A 138 2.12 12.61 14.02
C HIS A 138 0.85 13.40 13.69
N VAL A 139 0.17 13.87 14.73
CA VAL A 139 -0.98 14.76 14.61
C VAL A 139 -0.47 16.16 14.26
N VAL A 140 -0.77 16.60 13.04
CA VAL A 140 -0.41 17.94 12.52
C VAL A 140 -1.46 18.97 12.91
N ALA A 141 -2.73 18.57 12.91
CA ALA A 141 -3.84 19.39 13.36
C ALA A 141 -4.92 18.53 14.02
N ASP A 142 -5.57 19.09 15.02
CA ASP A 142 -6.66 18.45 15.75
C ASP A 142 -7.89 19.36 15.73
N HIS A 143 -8.97 18.88 15.13
CA HIS A 143 -10.26 19.56 15.04
C HIS A 143 -11.37 18.71 15.71
N GLY A 144 -11.03 18.00 16.78
CA GLY A 144 -11.94 17.12 17.49
C GLY A 144 -12.07 15.78 16.78
N THR A 145 -13.23 15.53 16.16
CA THR A 145 -13.50 14.28 15.43
C THR A 145 -12.80 14.21 14.08
N THR A 146 -12.16 15.29 13.63
CA THR A 146 -11.35 15.30 12.42
C THR A 146 -9.92 15.68 12.79
N LYS A 147 -8.94 14.92 12.33
CA LYS A 147 -7.52 15.15 12.59
C LYS A 147 -6.73 15.08 11.29
N VAL A 148 -5.66 15.85 11.20
CA VAL A 148 -4.71 15.78 10.09
C VAL A 148 -3.47 15.06 10.59
N LEU A 149 -3.13 13.94 9.96
CA LEU A 149 -1.98 13.11 10.35
C LEU A 149 -0.91 13.12 9.27
N LYS A 150 0.35 13.30 9.68
CA LYS A 150 1.53 13.07 8.85
C LYS A 150 2.06 11.67 9.10
N HIS A 151 2.12 10.85 8.06
CA HIS A 151 2.68 9.51 8.08
C HIS A 151 4.02 9.47 7.38
N THR A 152 4.95 8.71 7.98
CA THR A 152 6.22 8.31 7.36
C THR A 152 6.24 6.79 7.31
N VAL A 153 6.23 6.20 6.11
CA VAL A 153 6.13 4.74 5.93
C VAL A 153 7.33 4.16 5.19
N ALA A 154 7.67 2.91 5.51
CA ALA A 154 8.64 2.08 4.79
C ALA A 154 8.06 0.67 4.61
N PRO A 155 7.32 0.43 3.51
CA PRO A 155 6.69 -0.86 3.24
C PRO A 155 7.73 -1.97 3.02
N SER A 156 7.44 -3.18 3.50
CA SER A 156 8.40 -4.30 3.59
C SER A 156 8.97 -4.81 2.24
N GLY A 157 8.37 -4.41 1.12
CA GLY A 157 8.81 -4.78 -0.24
C GLY A 157 9.16 -3.61 -1.16
N MET A 158 9.15 -2.37 -0.68
CA MET A 158 9.43 -1.18 -1.49
C MET A 158 10.66 -0.42 -0.98
N PRO A 159 11.58 -0.02 -1.87
CA PRO A 159 12.74 0.76 -1.45
C PRO A 159 12.30 2.15 -0.97
N GLY A 160 13.02 2.71 0.01
CA GLY A 160 12.88 4.10 0.43
C GLY A 160 11.92 4.32 1.60
N THR A 161 11.59 5.59 1.82
CA THR A 161 10.68 6.05 2.86
C THR A 161 9.79 7.11 2.26
N TYR A 162 8.49 6.98 2.51
CA TYR A 162 7.46 7.78 1.87
C TYR A 162 6.73 8.59 2.92
N GLU A 163 6.55 9.88 2.65
CA GLU A 163 5.80 10.77 3.51
C GLU A 163 4.51 11.22 2.84
N TYR A 164 3.41 11.18 3.58
CA TYR A 164 2.12 11.64 3.11
C TYR A 164 1.27 12.16 4.27
N ILE A 165 0.28 13.00 3.92
CA ILE A 165 -0.65 13.60 4.87
C ILE A 165 -2.05 13.08 4.56
N ILE A 166 -2.77 12.68 5.60
CA ILE A 166 -4.17 12.27 5.54
C ILE A 166 -5.03 13.17 6.41
N GLU A 167 -6.29 13.33 6.02
CA GLU A 167 -7.34 13.75 6.93
C GLU A 167 -8.04 12.47 7.43
N LEU A 168 -8.16 12.34 8.75
CA LEU A 168 -8.75 11.22 9.44
C LEU A 168 -10.00 11.71 10.19
N LYS A 169 -11.11 11.00 10.02
CA LYS A 169 -12.35 11.21 10.75
C LYS A 169 -12.56 10.08 11.76
N GLU A 170 -12.77 10.46 13.00
CA GLU A 170 -13.09 9.58 14.12
C GLU A 170 -14.60 9.49 14.35
N ILE A 171 -15.11 8.27 14.41
CA ILE A 171 -16.48 7.94 14.77
C ILE A 171 -16.40 6.97 15.95
N ALA A 172 -16.04 7.47 17.13
CA ALA A 172 -15.70 6.63 18.28
C ALA A 172 -16.90 5.81 18.81
N PRO A 173 -16.70 4.55 19.25
CA PRO A 173 -15.56 3.67 19.00
C PRO A 173 -15.76 2.81 17.74
N ARG A 174 -16.58 3.25 16.78
CA ARG A 174 -17.12 2.44 15.68
C ARG A 174 -16.25 2.45 14.42
N ALA A 175 -15.66 3.57 14.06
CA ALA A 175 -14.95 3.68 12.80
C ALA A 175 -13.90 4.79 12.76
N LEU A 176 -12.86 4.56 11.97
CA LEU A 176 -11.88 5.54 11.54
C LEU A 176 -11.92 5.58 10.02
N GLU A 177 -12.05 6.74 9.41
CA GLU A 177 -12.10 6.90 7.95
C GLU A 177 -11.07 7.93 7.53
N TRP A 178 -10.28 7.64 6.50
CA TRP A 178 -9.29 8.60 6.02
C TRP A 178 -9.26 8.72 4.51
N HIS A 179 -8.78 9.88 4.08
CA HIS A 179 -8.42 10.15 2.71
C HIS A 179 -7.13 10.96 2.64
N ARG A 180 -6.43 10.84 1.52
CA ARG A 180 -5.15 11.51 1.29
C ARG A 180 -5.36 12.99 1.02
N MET A 181 -4.61 13.83 1.72
CA MET A 181 -4.51 15.27 1.44
C MET A 181 -3.33 15.57 0.51
N SER A 182 -2.14 15.04 0.79
CA SER A 182 -0.92 15.36 0.03
C SER A 182 0.20 14.34 0.23
N GLY A 183 1.33 14.54 -0.47
CA GLY A 183 2.56 13.74 -0.33
C GLY A 183 2.74 12.65 -1.38
N ALA A 184 3.54 11.63 -1.04
CA ALA A 184 4.19 10.71 -1.97
C ALA A 184 3.26 9.83 -2.83
N PHE A 185 2.04 9.58 -2.39
CA PHE A 185 1.05 8.78 -3.12
C PHE A 185 0.02 9.69 -3.78
N LYS A 186 -0.57 9.25 -4.90
CA LYS A 186 -1.66 9.96 -5.59
C LYS A 186 -2.96 9.90 -4.79
N GLU A 187 -3.27 8.73 -4.22
CA GLU A 187 -4.45 8.49 -3.41
C GLU A 187 -4.11 7.49 -2.29
N VAL A 188 -4.64 7.72 -1.10
CA VAL A 188 -4.57 6.83 0.06
C VAL A 188 -5.87 6.99 0.82
N ASP A 189 -6.76 6.02 0.65
CA ASP A 189 -8.06 6.02 1.31
C ASP A 189 -8.22 4.73 2.08
N GLY A 190 -9.05 4.74 3.11
CA GLY A 190 -9.31 3.53 3.87
C GLY A 190 -10.16 3.79 5.08
N PHE A 191 -10.45 2.68 5.76
CA PHE A 191 -11.19 2.74 7.00
C PHE A 191 -10.86 1.57 7.93
N TRP A 192 -11.05 1.82 9.22
CA TRP A 192 -11.28 0.82 10.25
C TRP A 192 -12.75 0.81 10.59
N LYS A 193 -13.33 -0.38 10.76
CA LYS A 193 -14.68 -0.53 11.29
C LYS A 193 -14.66 -1.55 12.42
N LEU A 194 -15.20 -1.17 13.57
CA LEU A 194 -15.25 -1.95 14.79
C LEU A 194 -16.72 -2.28 15.09
N GLU A 195 -17.08 -3.56 14.98
CA GLU A 195 -18.43 -4.03 15.22
C GLU A 195 -18.43 -4.94 16.45
N PRO A 196 -19.22 -4.63 17.50
CA PRO A 196 -19.28 -5.49 18.68
C PRO A 196 -19.87 -6.85 18.29
N LEU A 197 -19.21 -7.91 18.79
CA LEU A 197 -19.67 -9.29 18.75
C LEU A 197 -19.94 -9.77 20.17
N GLU A 198 -20.73 -10.85 20.32
CA GLU A 198 -20.94 -11.52 21.60
C GLU A 198 -21.33 -10.55 22.73
N GLY A 199 -22.25 -9.62 22.48
CA GLY A 199 -22.68 -8.63 23.49
C GLY A 199 -21.61 -7.59 23.87
N GLY A 200 -20.57 -7.43 23.05
CA GLY A 200 -19.47 -6.48 23.27
C GLY A 200 -18.23 -7.10 23.94
N HIS A 201 -18.19 -8.42 24.13
CA HIS A 201 -17.02 -9.11 24.66
C HIS A 201 -15.91 -9.33 23.63
N SER A 202 -16.27 -9.33 22.34
CA SER A 202 -15.36 -9.41 21.22
C SER A 202 -15.73 -8.36 20.16
N THR A 203 -14.83 -8.13 19.20
CA THR A 203 -14.99 -7.12 18.15
C THR A 203 -14.65 -7.72 16.80
N LEU A 204 -15.57 -7.61 15.84
CA LEU A 204 -15.24 -7.79 14.43
C LEU A 204 -14.56 -6.51 13.93
N VAL A 205 -13.28 -6.62 13.62
CA VAL A 205 -12.47 -5.55 13.07
C VAL A 205 -12.39 -5.74 11.56
N THR A 206 -12.81 -4.72 10.80
CA THR A 206 -12.57 -4.63 9.36
C THR A 206 -11.51 -3.58 9.10
N TYR A 207 -10.44 -3.96 8.42
CA TYR A 207 -9.46 -3.03 7.88
C TYR A 207 -9.56 -3.01 6.36
N SER A 208 -9.72 -1.82 5.81
CA SER A 208 -9.82 -1.58 4.37
C SER A 208 -8.84 -0.49 3.96
N ALA A 209 -8.05 -0.74 2.92
CA ALA A 209 -7.07 0.20 2.41
C ALA A 209 -7.03 0.21 0.88
N TYR A 210 -6.97 1.41 0.31
CA TYR A 210 -6.72 1.68 -1.08
C TYR A 210 -5.51 2.61 -1.20
N VAL A 211 -4.53 2.22 -2.02
CA VAL A 211 -3.34 3.04 -2.29
C VAL A 211 -3.13 3.13 -3.79
N ASN A 212 -2.92 4.36 -4.26
CA ASN A 212 -2.51 4.65 -5.62
C ASN A 212 -1.22 5.45 -5.59
N GLY A 213 -0.09 4.82 -5.92
CA GLY A 213 1.19 5.53 -6.02
C GLY A 213 1.43 6.20 -7.38
N GLY A 214 0.41 6.31 -8.23
CA GLY A 214 0.52 6.96 -9.53
C GLY A 214 1.42 6.19 -10.50
N PHE A 215 2.14 6.91 -11.36
CA PHE A 215 2.98 6.31 -12.41
C PHE A 215 4.12 5.44 -11.85
N PHE A 216 4.63 5.77 -10.66
CA PHE A 216 5.80 5.11 -10.09
C PHE A 216 5.49 3.80 -9.36
N LEU A 217 4.22 3.54 -9.03
CA LEU A 217 3.85 2.36 -8.26
C LEU A 217 2.67 1.59 -8.88
N PRO A 218 2.95 0.49 -9.61
CA PRO A 218 1.91 -0.33 -10.24
C PRO A 218 0.90 -0.90 -9.24
N GLN A 219 -0.38 -0.85 -9.59
CA GLN A 219 -1.48 -1.38 -8.77
C GLN A 219 -1.34 -2.87 -8.37
N PRO A 220 -0.88 -3.79 -9.24
CA PRO A 220 -0.66 -5.18 -8.83
C PRO A 220 0.38 -5.33 -7.71
N LEU A 221 1.40 -4.47 -7.69
CA LEU A 221 2.42 -4.48 -6.65
C LEU A 221 1.83 -4.01 -5.32
N VAL A 222 1.03 -2.93 -5.33
CA VAL A 222 0.28 -2.47 -4.15
C VAL A 222 -0.59 -3.58 -3.57
N ARG A 223 -1.39 -4.26 -4.41
CA ARG A 223 -2.28 -5.35 -3.97
C ARG A 223 -1.51 -6.52 -3.38
N ARG A 224 -0.36 -6.88 -3.98
CA ARG A 224 0.54 -7.91 -3.43
C ARG A 224 1.05 -7.49 -2.05
N GLN A 225 1.48 -6.24 -1.91
CA GLN A 225 1.99 -5.71 -0.66
C GLN A 225 0.90 -5.70 0.44
N CYS A 226 -0.34 -5.30 0.12
CA CYS A 226 -1.46 -5.38 1.06
C CYS A 226 -1.71 -6.83 1.55
N LYS A 227 -1.60 -7.82 0.67
CA LYS A 227 -1.75 -9.25 1.03
C LYS A 227 -0.68 -9.74 2.00
N VAL A 228 0.49 -9.09 2.03
CA VAL A 228 1.60 -9.40 2.95
C VAL A 228 1.44 -8.64 4.26
N ASP A 229 1.18 -7.33 4.18
CA ASP A 229 1.24 -6.44 5.34
C ASP A 229 -0.02 -6.49 6.22
N MET A 230 -1.21 -6.60 5.62
CA MET A 230 -2.48 -6.53 6.38
C MET A 230 -2.63 -7.66 7.41
N PRO A 231 -2.27 -8.92 7.11
CA PRO A 231 -2.30 -9.99 8.12
C PRO A 231 -1.38 -9.71 9.32
N GLN A 232 -0.19 -9.13 9.07
CA GLN A 232 0.74 -8.78 10.14
C GLN A 232 0.20 -7.66 11.04
N ILE A 233 -0.41 -6.63 10.44
CA ILE A 233 -1.10 -5.57 11.17
C ILE A 233 -2.20 -6.17 12.06
N MET A 234 -3.07 -7.00 11.48
CA MET A 234 -4.20 -7.59 12.21
C MET A 234 -3.72 -8.47 13.36
N SER A 235 -2.69 -9.29 13.14
CA SER A 235 -2.10 -10.10 14.20
C SER A 235 -1.54 -9.26 15.33
N THR A 236 -0.89 -8.13 15.02
CA THR A 236 -0.28 -7.25 16.03
C THR A 236 -1.37 -6.56 16.84
N LEU A 237 -2.38 -6.01 16.15
CA LEU A 237 -3.56 -5.41 16.78
C LEU A 237 -4.29 -6.38 17.70
N ARG A 238 -4.51 -7.63 17.26
CA ARG A 238 -5.11 -8.69 18.09
C ARG A 238 -4.33 -8.90 19.37
N ASN A 239 -3.02 -9.13 19.24
CA ASN A 239 -2.17 -9.44 20.40
C ASN A 239 -2.18 -8.29 21.42
N GLU A 240 -2.08 -7.04 20.96
CA GLU A 240 -2.13 -5.88 21.84
C GLU A 240 -3.51 -5.75 22.52
N ALA A 241 -4.60 -5.83 21.75
CA ALA A 241 -5.96 -5.67 22.28
C ALA A 241 -6.34 -6.77 23.28
N GLU A 242 -6.01 -8.02 22.99
CA GLU A 242 -6.30 -9.14 23.89
C GLU A 242 -5.45 -9.08 25.17
N SER A 243 -4.22 -8.56 25.10
CA SER A 243 -3.37 -8.37 26.29
C SER A 243 -3.96 -7.36 27.29
N ILE A 244 -4.51 -6.24 26.80
CA ILE A 244 -5.17 -5.22 27.62
C ILE A 244 -6.44 -5.80 28.26
N GLN A 245 -7.21 -6.58 27.51
CA GLN A 245 -8.43 -7.20 28.01
C GLN A 245 -8.16 -8.23 29.12
N ILE A 246 -7.06 -8.99 29.04
CA ILE A 246 -6.64 -9.92 30.08
C ILE A 246 -6.24 -9.18 31.35
N ALA A 247 -5.44 -8.11 31.22
CA ALA A 247 -5.00 -7.29 32.36
C ALA A 247 -6.18 -6.64 33.11
N ASN A 248 -7.25 -6.30 32.40
CA ASN A 248 -8.44 -5.67 32.95
C ASN A 248 -9.49 -6.66 33.51
N ARG A 249 -9.26 -7.97 33.44
CA ARG A 249 -10.18 -8.95 34.02
C ARG A 249 -10.02 -8.95 35.56
N PRO A 250 -11.06 -8.64 36.35
CA PRO A 250 -10.97 -8.77 37.80
C PRO A 250 -10.69 -10.24 38.14
N THR A 251 -9.56 -10.49 38.78
CA THR A 251 -9.22 -11.80 39.33
C THR A 251 -10.21 -12.10 40.46
N HIS A 252 -11.31 -12.79 40.15
CA HIS A 252 -12.13 -13.40 41.20
C HIS A 252 -11.30 -14.52 41.82
N VAL A 253 -10.53 -14.17 42.85
CA VAL A 253 -10.02 -15.13 43.82
C VAL A 253 -11.24 -15.58 44.61
N GLN A 254 -11.62 -16.85 44.43
CA GLN A 254 -12.56 -17.56 45.30
C GLN A 254 -11.86 -17.98 46.59
#